data_AF-A0A841VID2-F1
#
_entry.id   AF-A0A841VID2-F1
#
_cell.length_a   1.000
_cell.length_b   1.000
_cell.length_c   1.000
_cell.angle_alpha   90.00
_cell.angle_beta   90.00
_cell.angle_gamma   90.00
#
_symmetry.space_group_name_H-M   'P 1'
#
loop_
_entity.id
_entity.type
_entity.pdbx_description
1 polymer ?
#
loop_
_entity_poly.entity_id
_entity_poly.type
_entity_poly.pdbx_seq_one_letter_code
_entity_poly.pdbx_strand_id
1 'polypeptide(L)'
;SNTLFPIALLLKLFPSSNNLFPIPLLLLEMLIAGLISGILAVIVGIPALRLRGIYLAIATIAFVEVLRVVSLNLDITGGAVGIFGIPQPFQSQIEYLWIAVPFLLVSMVLFYRLERIRTGRAFIAIREDELAASAMGINPTYYKVLAFTLGAILAGMVGVISAHFLNTWNARQGTFDASITYLTIVLIGGSRTFLGSVVGAIVLKVLLEIILRRIADIAGLPNWLAQFLR
;
A
#
# COMPACT_ATOMS: atom_id res chain seq x y z
N SER A 1 -26.04 -7.53 17.87
CA SER A 1 -25.97 -8.97 18.13
C SER A 1 -24.89 -9.56 17.24
N ASN A 2 -23.90 -10.17 17.90
CA ASN A 2 -22.85 -11.04 17.38
C ASN A 2 -22.87 -11.36 15.88
N THR A 3 -21.86 -10.89 15.16
CA THR A 3 -21.02 -11.74 14.30
C THR A 3 -19.78 -10.94 13.85
N LEU A 4 -18.59 -11.56 14.01
CA LEU A 4 -17.25 -11.17 13.51
C LEU A 4 -16.48 -10.12 14.34
N PHE A 5 -15.85 -10.39 15.50
CA PHE A 5 -15.16 -11.55 16.11
C PHE A 5 -13.65 -11.77 15.87
N PRO A 6 -12.95 -11.30 14.80
CA PRO A 6 -11.50 -11.49 14.73
C PRO A 6 -10.68 -10.29 15.28
N ILE A 7 -10.94 -9.06 14.84
CA ILE A 7 -10.09 -7.90 15.18
C ILE A 7 -10.39 -7.36 16.58
N ALA A 8 -11.69 -7.22 16.92
CA ALA A 8 -12.12 -6.73 18.24
C ALA A 8 -11.90 -7.74 19.39
N LEU A 9 -11.80 -9.05 19.08
CA LEU A 9 -11.52 -10.09 20.07
C LEU A 9 -10.02 -10.15 20.39
N LEU A 10 -9.15 -10.00 19.38
CA LEU A 10 -7.70 -9.91 19.57
C LEU A 10 -7.31 -8.71 20.46
N LEU A 11 -7.99 -7.57 20.28
CA LEU A 11 -7.83 -6.38 21.13
C LEU A 11 -8.39 -6.55 22.55
N LYS A 12 -9.34 -7.47 22.78
CA LYS A 12 -9.96 -7.72 24.10
C LYS A 12 -9.34 -8.88 24.89
N LEU A 13 -8.70 -9.86 24.23
CA LEU A 13 -8.13 -11.03 24.90
C LEU A 13 -6.73 -10.80 25.49
N PHE A 14 -6.01 -9.77 25.04
CA PHE A 14 -4.71 -9.40 25.60
C PHE A 14 -4.74 -7.97 26.15
N PRO A 15 -5.26 -7.76 27.37
CA PRO A 15 -5.07 -6.49 28.05
C PRO A 15 -3.56 -6.29 28.26
N SER A 16 -3.00 -5.30 27.56
CA SER A 16 -1.60 -4.89 27.77
C SER A 16 -1.45 -4.42 29.21
N SER A 17 -0.69 -5.17 30.00
CA SER A 17 -0.29 -4.79 31.37
C SER A 17 0.90 -3.82 31.39
N ASN A 18 1.51 -3.53 30.23
CA ASN A 18 2.59 -2.56 30.06
C ASN A 18 2.31 -1.64 28.86
N ASN A 19 2.72 -0.36 28.97
CA ASN A 19 2.44 0.77 28.06
C ASN A 19 3.02 0.67 26.63
N LEU A 20 3.32 -0.54 26.12
CA LEU A 20 3.91 -0.79 24.80
C LEU A 20 3.18 -1.95 24.13
N PHE A 21 2.66 -1.73 22.92
CA PHE A 21 2.04 -2.80 22.14
C PHE A 21 3.12 -3.84 21.74
N PRO A 22 2.90 -5.15 21.98
CA PRO A 22 3.93 -6.15 21.78
C PRO A 22 4.30 -6.31 20.29
N ILE A 23 5.58 -6.18 19.96
CA ILE A 23 6.14 -6.32 18.60
C ILE A 23 5.68 -7.62 17.89
N PRO A 24 5.60 -8.79 18.55
CA PRO A 24 5.12 -10.02 17.90
C PRO A 24 3.68 -9.93 17.41
N LEU A 25 2.82 -9.16 18.08
CA LEU A 25 1.42 -8.99 17.70
C LEU A 25 1.31 -8.16 16.42
N LEU A 26 2.14 -7.13 16.27
CA LEU A 26 2.22 -6.34 15.04
C LEU A 26 2.63 -7.19 13.84
N LEU A 27 3.63 -8.07 14.00
CA LEU A 27 4.04 -8.98 12.91
C LEU A 27 2.91 -9.94 12.50
N LEU A 28 2.12 -10.40 13.47
CA LEU A 28 0.95 -11.22 13.18
C LEU A 28 -0.13 -10.43 12.43
N GLU A 29 -0.39 -9.18 12.84
CA GLU A 29 -1.32 -8.29 12.14
C GLU A 29 -0.88 -8.01 10.71
N MET A 30 0.42 -7.77 10.47
CA MET A 30 0.97 -7.64 9.12
C MET A 30 0.67 -8.88 8.27
N LEU A 31 0.92 -10.07 8.81
CA LEU A 31 0.71 -11.33 8.08
C LEU A 31 -0.78 -11.56 7.76
N ILE A 32 -1.66 -11.30 8.73
CA ILE A 32 -3.12 -11.39 8.54
C ILE A 32 -3.60 -10.38 7.50
N ALA A 33 -3.17 -9.12 7.61
CA ALA A 33 -3.53 -8.07 6.66
C ALA A 33 -3.03 -8.41 5.26
N GLY A 34 -1.79 -8.87 5.12
CA GLY A 34 -1.23 -9.33 3.86
C GLY A 34 -2.05 -10.47 3.25
N LEU A 35 -2.45 -11.46 4.04
CA LEU A 35 -3.27 -12.58 3.58
C LEU A 35 -4.66 -12.12 3.10
N ILE A 36 -5.33 -11.27 3.88
CA ILE A 36 -6.64 -10.72 3.55
C ILE A 36 -6.57 -9.87 2.28
N SER A 37 -5.58 -8.96 2.19
CA SER A 37 -5.34 -8.16 0.99
C SER A 37 -5.04 -9.02 -0.23
N GLY A 38 -4.27 -10.09 -0.06
CA GLY A 38 -3.98 -11.04 -1.14
C GLY A 38 -5.23 -11.75 -1.66
N ILE A 39 -6.10 -12.24 -0.76
CA ILE A 39 -7.36 -12.89 -1.12
C ILE A 39 -8.28 -11.91 -1.85
N LEU A 40 -8.46 -10.70 -1.31
CA LEU A 40 -9.25 -9.64 -1.95
C LEU A 40 -8.68 -9.27 -3.33
N ALA A 41 -7.35 -9.22 -3.46
CA ALA A 41 -6.70 -8.92 -4.72
C ALA A 41 -6.91 -10.01 -5.77
N VAL A 42 -6.98 -11.29 -5.39
CA VAL A 42 -7.34 -12.35 -6.35
C VAL A 42 -8.80 -12.21 -6.79
N ILE A 43 -9.72 -12.01 -5.84
CA ILE A 43 -11.17 -11.89 -6.11
C ILE A 43 -11.44 -10.72 -7.07
N VAL A 44 -10.82 -9.57 -6.82
CA VAL A 44 -11.00 -8.36 -7.63
C VAL A 44 -10.13 -8.37 -8.89
N GLY A 45 -8.90 -8.89 -8.79
CA GLY A 45 -7.93 -8.88 -9.87
C GLY A 45 -8.35 -9.73 -11.06
N ILE A 46 -9.01 -10.88 -10.83
CA ILE A 46 -9.48 -11.75 -11.91
C ILE A 46 -10.45 -11.03 -12.87
N PRO A 47 -11.54 -10.38 -12.41
CA PRO A 47 -12.42 -9.64 -13.30
C PRO A 47 -11.80 -8.33 -13.80
N ALA A 48 -11.07 -7.59 -12.95
CA ALA A 48 -10.51 -6.30 -13.33
C ALA A 48 -9.46 -6.44 -14.46
N LEU A 49 -8.56 -7.41 -14.35
CA LEU A 49 -7.44 -7.58 -15.29
C LEU A 49 -7.83 -8.32 -16.59
N ARG A 50 -9.10 -8.73 -16.72
CA ARG A 50 -9.67 -9.17 -18.00
C ARG A 50 -10.00 -8.00 -18.94
N LEU A 51 -10.14 -6.79 -18.39
CA LEU A 51 -10.40 -5.58 -19.17
C LEU A 51 -9.12 -5.08 -19.86
N ARG A 52 -9.27 -4.41 -21.01
CA ARG A 52 -8.16 -3.89 -21.80
C ARG A 52 -8.32 -2.39 -22.08
N GLY A 53 -7.18 -1.70 -22.18
CA GLY A 53 -7.12 -0.29 -22.56
C GLY A 53 -7.89 0.62 -21.59
N ILE A 54 -8.76 1.46 -22.15
CA ILE A 54 -9.51 2.49 -21.41
C ILE A 54 -10.46 1.87 -20.36
N TYR A 55 -11.01 0.68 -20.63
CA TYR A 55 -11.91 0.00 -19.71
C TYR A 55 -11.22 -0.38 -18.39
N LEU A 56 -9.95 -0.78 -18.45
CA LEU A 56 -9.17 -1.09 -17.26
C LEU A 56 -8.95 0.17 -16.41
N ALA A 57 -8.63 1.30 -17.04
CA ALA A 57 -8.42 2.56 -16.35
C ALA A 57 -9.68 3.02 -15.61
N ILE A 58 -10.83 3.05 -16.29
CA ILE A 58 -12.12 3.43 -15.67
C ILE A 58 -12.47 2.48 -14.53
N ALA A 59 -12.25 1.18 -14.69
CA ALA A 59 -12.52 0.21 -13.64
C ALA A 59 -11.65 0.44 -12.39
N THR A 60 -10.37 0.78 -12.54
CA THR A 60 -9.50 1.06 -11.37
C THR A 60 -9.92 2.32 -10.62
N ILE A 61 -10.33 3.38 -11.33
CA ILE A 61 -10.82 4.62 -10.71
C ILE A 61 -12.11 4.35 -9.94
N ALA A 62 -13.08 3.68 -10.60
CA ALA A 62 -14.34 3.32 -9.98
C ALA A 62 -14.12 2.42 -8.76
N PHE A 63 -13.19 1.47 -8.83
CA PHE A 63 -12.86 0.59 -7.72
C PHE A 63 -12.33 1.34 -6.50
N VAL A 64 -11.39 2.27 -6.69
CA VAL A 64 -10.86 3.11 -5.60
C VAL A 64 -11.98 3.94 -4.97
N GLU A 65 -12.84 4.54 -5.78
CA GLU A 65 -13.94 5.37 -5.29
C GLU A 65 -15.02 4.56 -4.57
N VAL A 66 -15.37 3.36 -5.07
CA VAL A 66 -16.29 2.45 -4.38
C VAL A 66 -15.71 2.02 -3.03
N LEU A 67 -14.43 1.66 -2.96
CA LEU A 67 -13.79 1.33 -1.68
C LEU A 67 -13.80 2.50 -0.71
N ARG A 68 -13.59 3.74 -1.20
CA ARG A 68 -13.68 4.95 -0.39
C ARG A 68 -15.08 5.14 0.19
N VAL A 69 -16.11 5.06 -0.66
CA VAL A 69 -17.52 5.22 -0.23
C VAL A 69 -17.94 4.11 0.72
N VAL A 70 -17.57 2.86 0.45
CA VAL A 70 -17.84 1.72 1.35
C VAL A 70 -17.17 1.95 2.71
N SER A 71 -15.91 2.40 2.72
CA SER A 71 -15.18 2.69 3.97
C SER A 71 -15.78 3.86 4.75
N LEU A 72 -16.42 4.82 4.09
CA LEU A 72 -17.11 5.94 4.76
C LEU A 72 -18.46 5.52 5.38
N ASN A 73 -19.11 4.48 4.83
CA ASN A 73 -20.41 3.99 5.27
C ASN A 73 -20.32 2.78 6.22
N LEU A 74 -19.12 2.19 6.39
CA LEU A 74 -18.92 1.11 7.34
C LEU A 74 -18.63 1.65 8.76
N ASP A 75 -19.38 1.16 9.73
CA ASP A 75 -19.14 1.45 11.15
C ASP A 75 -17.80 0.86 11.62
N ILE A 76 -17.36 -0.25 11.02
CA ILE A 76 -16.12 -0.97 11.36
C ILE A 76 -14.88 -0.09 11.14
N THR A 77 -14.90 0.77 10.13
CA THR A 77 -13.80 1.68 9.76
C THR A 77 -13.88 3.03 10.48
N GLY A 78 -14.84 3.21 11.40
CA GLY A 78 -15.11 4.50 12.05
C GLY A 78 -15.81 5.51 11.14
N GLY A 79 -16.38 5.07 10.02
CA GLY A 79 -17.10 5.90 9.05
C GLY A 79 -16.28 7.09 8.52
N ALA A 80 -16.91 8.27 8.47
CA ALA A 80 -16.26 9.50 8.01
C ALA A 80 -15.17 10.05 8.96
N VAL A 81 -15.28 9.74 10.25
CA VAL A 81 -14.33 10.17 11.28
C VAL A 81 -13.05 9.35 11.18
N GLY A 82 -13.18 8.05 10.93
CA GLY A 82 -12.07 7.10 10.91
C GLY A 82 -11.77 6.56 12.31
N ILE A 83 -10.75 5.71 12.39
CA ILE A 83 -10.28 5.13 13.65
C ILE A 83 -9.17 6.03 14.19
N PHE A 84 -9.24 6.37 15.48
CA PHE A 84 -8.22 7.12 16.21
C PHE A 84 -7.76 6.35 17.44
N GLY A 85 -6.52 6.60 17.88
CA GLY A 85 -5.97 5.96 19.07
C GLY A 85 -5.54 4.52 18.85
N ILE A 86 -5.04 4.20 17.64
CA ILE A 86 -4.45 2.90 17.34
C ILE A 86 -3.23 2.72 18.25
N PRO A 87 -3.18 1.67 19.10
CA PRO A 87 -2.09 1.48 20.05
C PRO A 87 -0.74 1.44 19.36
N GLN A 88 0.23 2.26 19.79
CA GLN A 88 1.54 2.28 19.15
C GLN A 88 2.48 1.21 19.77
N PRO A 89 3.17 0.42 18.94
CA PRO A 89 4.28 -0.44 19.40
C PRO A 89 5.49 0.35 19.89
N PHE A 90 5.64 1.59 19.42
CA PHE A 90 6.81 2.42 19.61
C PHE A 90 6.40 3.82 20.06
N GLN A 91 7.20 4.43 20.94
CA GLN A 91 6.95 5.77 21.45
C GLN A 91 7.56 6.85 20.53
N SER A 92 8.66 6.51 19.86
CA SER A 92 9.36 7.43 18.96
C SER A 92 9.14 7.07 17.49
N GLN A 93 9.01 8.10 16.64
CA GLN A 93 8.90 7.94 15.20
C GLN A 93 10.13 7.26 14.59
N ILE A 94 11.31 7.43 15.20
CA ILE A 94 12.57 6.82 14.76
C ILE A 94 12.56 5.29 14.96
N GLU A 95 11.82 4.81 15.96
CA GLU A 95 11.80 3.39 16.33
C GLU A 95 11.06 2.55 15.28
N TYR A 96 10.14 3.15 14.52
CA TYR A 96 9.49 2.47 13.38
C TYR A 96 10.49 2.04 12.30
N LEU A 97 11.67 2.65 12.21
CA LEU A 97 12.72 2.22 11.28
C LEU A 97 13.21 0.80 11.58
N TRP A 98 13.12 0.34 12.83
CA TRP A 98 13.53 -1.01 13.22
C TRP A 98 12.64 -2.09 12.59
N ILE A 99 11.40 -1.76 12.21
CA ILE A 99 10.52 -2.67 11.47
C ILE A 99 10.55 -2.35 9.97
N ALA A 100 10.47 -1.07 9.62
CA ALA A 100 10.36 -0.63 8.24
C ALA A 100 11.61 -0.99 7.40
N VAL A 101 12.82 -0.83 7.96
CA VAL A 101 14.07 -1.11 7.22
C VAL A 101 14.25 -2.61 6.98
N PRO A 102 14.13 -3.51 7.97
CA PRO A 102 14.19 -4.95 7.71
C PRO A 102 13.09 -5.41 6.75
N PHE A 103 11.87 -4.90 6.88
CA PHE A 103 10.78 -5.23 5.96
C PHE A 103 11.09 -4.80 4.52
N LEU A 104 11.64 -3.59 4.33
CA LEU A 104 12.10 -3.12 3.03
C LEU A 104 13.17 -4.05 2.45
N LEU A 105 14.21 -4.39 3.23
CA LEU A 105 15.28 -5.29 2.80
C LEU A 105 14.75 -6.68 2.43
N VAL A 106 13.85 -7.24 3.22
CA VAL A 106 13.20 -8.53 2.94
C VAL A 106 12.41 -8.46 1.64
N SER A 107 11.58 -7.42 1.45
CA SER A 107 10.81 -7.25 0.21
C SER A 107 11.72 -7.12 -1.01
N MET A 108 12.84 -6.42 -0.85
CA MET A 108 13.84 -6.21 -1.89
C MET A 108 14.54 -7.51 -2.29
N VAL A 109 14.91 -8.34 -1.31
CA VAL A 109 15.47 -9.69 -1.56
C VAL A 109 14.44 -10.59 -2.25
N LEU A 110 13.17 -10.52 -1.85
CA LEU A 110 12.09 -11.28 -2.49
C LEU A 110 11.92 -10.87 -3.96
N PHE A 111 11.90 -9.57 -4.28
CA PHE A 111 11.81 -9.11 -5.67
C PHE A 111 13.05 -9.48 -6.49
N TYR A 112 14.24 -9.35 -5.92
CA TYR A 112 15.48 -9.77 -6.57
C TYR A 112 15.46 -11.27 -6.94
N ARG A 113 14.93 -12.12 -6.04
CA ARG A 113 14.74 -13.54 -6.35
C ARG A 113 13.61 -13.77 -7.36
N LEU A 114 12.50 -13.04 -7.24
CA LEU A 114 11.34 -13.14 -8.11
C LEU A 114 11.69 -12.86 -9.58
N GLU A 115 12.52 -11.85 -9.84
CA GLU A 115 12.99 -11.49 -11.18
C GLU A 115 13.85 -12.60 -11.82
N ARG A 116 14.58 -13.37 -11.02
CA ARG A 116 15.50 -14.43 -11.50
C ARG A 116 14.80 -15.76 -11.75
N ILE A 117 13.62 -15.99 -11.19
CA ILE A 117 12.87 -17.24 -11.40
C ILE A 117 12.00 -17.19 -12.67
N ARG A 118 11.36 -18.33 -13.00
CA ARG A 118 10.50 -18.47 -14.19
C ARG A 118 9.38 -17.42 -14.23
N THR A 119 8.78 -17.13 -13.07
CA THR A 119 7.70 -16.14 -12.92
C THR A 119 8.15 -14.73 -13.30
N GLY A 120 9.33 -14.28 -12.86
CA GLY A 120 9.89 -12.98 -13.23
C GLY A 120 10.17 -12.86 -14.73
N ARG A 121 10.71 -13.93 -15.34
CA ARG A 121 10.90 -13.96 -16.80
C ARG A 121 9.58 -13.87 -17.57
N ALA A 122 8.52 -14.50 -17.07
CA ALA A 122 7.18 -14.39 -17.65
C ALA A 122 6.65 -12.95 -17.57
N PHE A 123 6.87 -12.23 -16.46
CA PHE A 123 6.50 -10.81 -16.36
C PHE A 123 7.22 -9.95 -17.39
N ILE A 124 8.53 -10.18 -17.58
CA ILE A 124 9.32 -9.45 -18.57
C ILE A 124 8.78 -9.73 -19.98
N ALA A 125 8.51 -11.00 -20.32
CA ALA A 125 7.95 -11.37 -21.62
C ALA A 125 6.58 -10.69 -21.89
N ILE A 126 5.67 -10.71 -20.91
CA ILE A 126 4.36 -10.06 -21.02
C ILE A 126 4.50 -8.53 -21.17
N ARG A 127 5.51 -7.92 -20.53
CA ARG A 127 5.77 -6.48 -20.62
C ARG A 127 6.26 -6.06 -22.00
N GLU A 128 7.08 -6.88 -22.66
CA GLU A 128 7.59 -6.56 -24.00
C GLU A 128 6.50 -6.71 -25.07
N ASP A 129 5.79 -7.86 -25.09
CA ASP A 129 4.62 -8.06 -25.95
C ASP A 129 3.70 -9.14 -25.35
N GLU A 130 2.52 -8.72 -24.89
CA GLU A 130 1.52 -9.61 -24.33
C GLU A 130 0.97 -10.62 -25.34
N LEU A 131 0.78 -10.22 -26.59
CA LEU A 131 0.26 -11.10 -27.64
C LEU A 131 1.31 -12.15 -28.01
N ALA A 132 2.58 -11.74 -28.17
CA ALA A 132 3.67 -12.68 -28.43
C ALA A 132 3.88 -13.64 -27.26
N ALA A 133 3.86 -13.15 -26.01
CA ALA A 133 3.96 -14.01 -24.83
C ALA A 133 2.83 -15.05 -24.78
N SER A 134 1.60 -14.64 -25.13
CA SER A 134 0.45 -15.55 -25.19
C SER A 134 0.56 -16.60 -26.29
N ALA A 135 1.12 -16.25 -27.45
CA ALA A 135 1.39 -17.20 -28.53
C ALA A 135 2.46 -18.24 -28.14
N MET A 136 3.38 -17.87 -27.24
CA MET A 136 4.40 -18.77 -26.68
C MET A 136 3.88 -19.62 -25.51
N GLY A 137 2.56 -19.64 -25.25
CA GLY A 137 1.93 -20.47 -24.22
C GLY A 137 1.94 -19.89 -22.80
N ILE A 138 2.32 -18.61 -22.63
CA ILE A 138 2.25 -17.92 -21.33
C ILE A 138 0.83 -17.39 -21.14
N ASN A 139 0.17 -17.69 -20.01
CA ASN A 139 -1.14 -17.12 -19.71
C ASN A 139 -0.99 -15.71 -19.10
N PRO A 140 -1.25 -14.62 -19.85
CA PRO A 140 -1.00 -13.27 -19.34
C PRO A 140 -1.91 -12.90 -18.17
N THR A 141 -3.16 -13.36 -18.17
CA THR A 141 -4.13 -13.09 -17.11
C THR A 141 -3.66 -13.66 -15.77
N TYR A 142 -3.15 -14.90 -15.77
CA TYR A 142 -2.64 -15.53 -14.55
C TYR A 142 -1.47 -14.74 -13.95
N TYR A 143 -0.48 -14.38 -14.77
CA TYR A 143 0.69 -13.64 -14.30
C TYR A 143 0.35 -12.19 -13.90
N LYS A 144 -0.57 -11.52 -14.59
CA LYS A 144 -1.05 -10.19 -14.18
C LYS A 144 -1.76 -10.23 -12.83
N VAL A 145 -2.62 -11.22 -12.60
CA VAL A 145 -3.30 -11.41 -11.30
C VAL A 145 -2.26 -11.72 -10.22
N LEU A 146 -1.29 -12.58 -10.50
CA LEU A 146 -0.21 -12.90 -9.56
C LEU A 146 0.60 -11.66 -9.19
N ALA A 147 0.97 -10.83 -10.16
CA ALA A 147 1.67 -9.57 -9.90
C ALA A 147 0.84 -8.59 -9.04
N PHE A 148 -0.46 -8.46 -9.34
CA PHE A 148 -1.38 -7.63 -8.57
C PHE A 148 -1.54 -8.15 -7.13
N THR A 149 -1.68 -9.46 -6.94
CA THR A 149 -1.78 -10.09 -5.63
C THR A 149 -0.51 -9.91 -4.80
N LEU A 150 0.68 -10.12 -5.38
CA LEU A 150 1.94 -9.87 -4.66
C LEU A 150 2.07 -8.41 -4.22
N GLY A 151 1.70 -7.46 -5.09
CA GLY A 151 1.66 -6.04 -4.75
C GLY A 151 0.68 -5.73 -3.62
N ALA A 152 -0.52 -6.31 -3.66
CA ALA A 152 -1.55 -6.10 -2.64
C ALA A 152 -1.16 -6.68 -1.27
N ILE A 153 -0.49 -7.83 -1.23
CA ILE A 153 0.03 -8.43 0.01
C ILE A 153 1.02 -7.47 0.68
N LEU A 154 1.99 -6.95 -0.09
CA LEU A 154 2.96 -5.97 0.41
C LEU A 154 2.30 -4.65 0.83
N ALA A 155 1.36 -4.15 0.04
CA ALA A 155 0.62 -2.92 0.34
C ALA A 155 -0.22 -3.07 1.63
N GLY A 156 -0.86 -4.22 1.85
CA GLY A 156 -1.58 -4.53 3.08
C GLY A 156 -0.67 -4.52 4.31
N MET A 157 0.50 -5.15 4.21
CA MET A 157 1.51 -5.13 5.29
C MET A 157 2.01 -3.72 5.61
N VAL A 158 2.29 -2.92 4.57
CA VAL A 158 2.68 -1.51 4.75
C VAL A 158 1.53 -0.69 5.34
N GLY A 159 0.29 -0.98 4.98
CA GLY A 159 -0.91 -0.34 5.53
C GLY A 159 -1.01 -0.48 7.05
N VAL A 160 -0.71 -1.67 7.60
CA VAL A 160 -0.68 -1.90 9.05
C VAL A 160 0.37 -1.01 9.72
N ILE A 161 1.59 -0.97 9.18
CA ILE A 161 2.67 -0.11 9.71
C ILE A 161 2.24 1.36 9.66
N SER A 162 1.66 1.80 8.54
CA SER A 162 1.21 3.18 8.35
C SER A 162 0.10 3.59 9.31
N ALA A 163 -0.85 2.70 9.60
CA ALA A 163 -1.95 2.97 10.53
C ALA A 163 -1.44 3.19 11.96
N HIS A 164 -0.46 2.38 12.39
CA HIS A 164 0.20 2.54 13.69
C HIS A 164 1.06 3.79 13.74
N PHE A 165 1.81 4.07 12.68
CA PHE A 165 2.66 5.25 12.57
C PHE A 165 1.86 6.57 12.63
N LEU A 166 0.71 6.63 11.94
CA LEU A 166 -0.13 7.82 11.89
C LEU A 166 -1.10 7.92 13.09
N ASN A 167 -1.21 6.89 13.94
CA ASN A 167 -2.20 6.81 15.03
C ASN A 167 -3.67 6.86 14.59
N THR A 168 -3.92 6.83 13.29
CA THR A 168 -5.25 6.94 12.72
C THR A 168 -5.34 6.22 11.39
N TRP A 169 -6.55 5.75 11.10
CA TRP A 169 -6.93 5.27 9.78
C TRP A 169 -8.21 5.96 9.34
N ASN A 170 -8.16 6.66 8.20
CA ASN A 170 -9.32 7.31 7.60
C ASN A 170 -9.34 7.05 6.08
N ALA A 171 -10.54 6.84 5.52
CA ALA A 171 -10.78 6.65 4.09
C ALA A 171 -10.21 7.78 3.20
N ARG A 172 -9.99 8.98 3.76
CA ARG A 172 -9.35 10.11 3.07
C ARG A 172 -7.88 9.90 2.72
N GLN A 173 -7.20 8.91 3.31
CA GLN A 173 -5.80 8.61 3.02
C GLN A 173 -5.63 7.71 1.78
N GLY A 174 -6.68 6.96 1.41
CA GLY A 174 -6.68 5.99 0.31
C GLY A 174 -7.39 6.50 -0.94
N THR A 175 -7.10 7.72 -1.37
CA THR A 175 -7.79 8.38 -2.48
C THR A 175 -7.08 8.21 -3.82
N PHE A 176 -7.75 8.64 -4.90
CA PHE A 176 -7.22 8.54 -6.25
C PHE A 176 -5.95 9.41 -6.46
N ASP A 177 -5.89 10.58 -5.83
CA ASP A 177 -4.71 11.46 -5.81
C ASP A 177 -3.49 10.82 -5.15
N ALA A 178 -3.69 10.08 -4.05
CA ALA A 178 -2.62 9.29 -3.44
C ALA A 178 -2.11 8.21 -4.41
N SER A 179 -3.01 7.55 -5.14
CA SER A 179 -2.66 6.55 -6.15
C SER A 179 -1.82 7.15 -7.29
N ILE A 180 -2.18 8.34 -7.78
CA ILE A 180 -1.37 9.07 -8.78
C ILE A 180 0.02 9.34 -8.22
N THR A 181 0.13 9.80 -6.97
CA THR A 181 1.42 10.10 -6.34
C THR A 181 2.32 8.87 -6.28
N TYR A 182 1.78 7.71 -5.90
CA TYR A 182 2.54 6.45 -5.90
C TYR A 182 2.94 6.01 -7.31
N LEU A 183 2.06 6.19 -8.31
CA LEU A 183 2.41 5.91 -9.71
C LEU A 183 3.54 6.84 -10.19
N THR A 184 3.49 8.13 -9.84
CA THR A 184 4.53 9.10 -10.18
C THR A 184 5.88 8.72 -9.56
N ILE A 185 5.90 8.24 -8.31
CA ILE A 185 7.12 7.71 -7.67
C ILE A 185 7.75 6.60 -8.52
N VAL A 186 6.96 5.64 -8.98
CA VAL A 186 7.45 4.51 -9.79
C VAL A 186 7.87 4.97 -11.19
N LEU A 187 7.13 5.89 -11.80
CA LEU A 187 7.44 6.42 -13.13
C LEU A 187 8.74 7.21 -13.15
N ILE A 188 8.97 8.07 -12.15
CA ILE A 188 10.20 8.87 -12.02
C ILE A 188 11.39 7.97 -11.63
N GLY A 189 11.18 7.01 -10.71
CA GLY A 189 12.21 6.05 -10.33
C GLY A 189 12.59 5.07 -11.45
N GLY A 190 11.67 4.79 -12.37
CA GLY A 190 11.83 3.87 -13.48
C GLY A 190 11.14 2.52 -13.24
N SER A 191 10.23 2.15 -14.14
CA SER A 191 9.42 0.92 -14.07
C SER A 191 10.16 -0.36 -14.50
N ARG A 192 11.39 -0.23 -15.01
CA ARG A 192 12.14 -1.36 -15.58
C ARG A 192 12.86 -2.21 -14.53
N THR A 193 13.18 -1.64 -13.37
CA THR A 193 13.89 -2.31 -12.27
C THR A 193 13.25 -1.95 -10.93
N PHE A 194 13.18 -2.89 -9.99
CA PHE A 194 12.66 -2.63 -8.63
C PHE A 194 13.52 -1.63 -7.83
N LEU A 195 14.82 -1.54 -8.13
CA LEU A 195 15.71 -0.55 -7.52
C LEU A 195 15.30 0.89 -7.91
N GLY A 196 14.86 1.07 -9.15
CA GLY A 196 14.41 2.36 -9.66
C GLY A 196 13.28 2.94 -8.82
N SER A 197 12.23 2.14 -8.54
CA SER A 197 11.10 2.60 -7.73
C SER A 197 11.48 2.95 -6.28
N VAL A 198 12.43 2.22 -5.67
CA VAL A 198 12.94 2.54 -4.33
C VAL A 198 13.69 3.87 -4.33
N VAL A 199 14.60 4.09 -5.28
CA VAL A 199 15.31 5.36 -5.42
C VAL A 199 14.35 6.50 -5.72
N GLY A 200 13.37 6.29 -6.61
CA GLY A 200 12.31 7.25 -6.90
C GLY A 200 11.49 7.61 -5.67
N ALA A 201 11.18 6.62 -4.81
CA ALA A 201 10.45 6.85 -3.56
C ALA A 201 11.26 7.71 -2.59
N ILE A 202 12.54 7.39 -2.39
CA ILE A 202 13.44 8.17 -1.52
C ILE A 202 13.56 9.59 -2.06
N VAL A 203 13.89 9.75 -3.34
CA VAL A 203 14.11 11.07 -3.96
C VAL A 203 12.84 11.89 -3.88
N LEU A 204 11.69 11.39 -4.35
CA LEU A 204 10.46 12.17 -4.33
C LEU A 204 9.96 12.44 -2.91
N LYS A 205 10.01 11.48 -1.99
CA LYS A 205 9.57 11.75 -0.61
C LYS A 205 10.46 12.77 0.07
N VAL A 206 11.77 12.64 -0.06
CA VAL A 206 12.73 13.61 0.48
C VAL A 206 12.55 14.98 -0.18
N LEU A 207 12.38 15.01 -1.50
CA LEU A 207 12.15 16.23 -2.26
C LEU A 207 10.87 16.92 -1.83
N LEU A 208 9.74 16.19 -1.81
CA LEU A 208 8.46 16.74 -1.39
C LEU A 208 8.51 17.21 0.07
N GLU A 209 9.07 16.41 0.99
CA GLU A 209 9.05 16.76 2.41
C GLU A 209 10.00 17.92 2.75
N ILE A 210 11.22 17.93 2.17
CA ILE A 210 12.16 19.03 2.39
C ILE A 210 11.68 20.30 1.68
N ILE A 211 11.26 20.22 0.42
CA ILE A 211 10.85 21.42 -0.33
C ILE A 211 9.54 21.97 0.21
N LEU A 212 8.50 21.15 0.42
CA LEU A 212 7.22 21.67 0.92
C LEU A 212 7.34 22.21 2.35
N ARG A 213 8.02 21.52 3.29
CA ARG A 213 8.18 22.07 4.65
C ARG A 213 9.07 23.32 4.66
N ARG A 214 10.22 23.30 3.98
CA ARG A 214 11.13 24.46 3.96
C ARG A 214 10.49 25.68 3.28
N ILE A 215 9.72 25.47 2.22
CA ILE A 215 8.98 26.56 1.55
C ILE A 215 7.81 27.03 2.43
N ALA A 216 7.06 26.12 3.06
CA ALA A 216 5.97 26.50 3.97
C ALA A 216 6.44 27.24 5.23
N ASP A 217 7.68 27.02 5.67
CA ASP A 217 8.31 27.71 6.80
C ASP A 217 8.97 29.05 6.41
N ILE A 218 9.09 29.36 5.11
CA ILE A 218 9.52 30.70 4.66
C ILE A 218 8.39 31.69 4.96
N ALA A 219 8.63 32.53 5.98
CA ALA A 219 7.77 33.64 6.36
C ALA A 219 7.63 34.64 5.19
N GLY A 220 6.57 34.49 4.40
CA GLY A 220 6.29 35.39 3.26
C GLY A 220 5.32 34.86 2.20
N LEU A 221 4.89 33.60 2.26
CA LEU A 221 3.93 33.07 1.28
C LEU A 221 2.50 33.56 1.55
N PRO A 222 1.76 33.98 0.50
CA PRO A 222 0.34 34.28 0.63
C PRO A 222 -0.40 33.06 1.18
N ASN A 223 -1.32 33.26 2.12
CA ASN A 223 -2.03 32.19 2.84
C ASN A 223 -2.63 31.12 1.91
N TRP A 224 -3.11 31.51 0.72
CA TRP A 224 -3.65 30.59 -0.28
C TRP A 224 -2.60 29.64 -0.87
N LEU A 225 -1.39 30.14 -1.12
CA LEU A 225 -0.27 29.34 -1.62
C LEU A 225 0.30 28.45 -0.51
N ALA A 226 0.35 28.94 0.73
CA ALA A 226 0.72 28.13 1.88
C ALA A 226 -0.29 27.00 2.18
N GLN A 227 -1.58 27.20 1.91
CA GLN A 227 -2.62 26.17 2.04
C GLN A 227 -2.55 25.10 0.95
N PHE A 228 -2.13 25.47 -0.27
CA PHE A 228 -1.94 24.52 -1.37
C PHE A 228 -0.68 23.65 -1.18
N LEU A 229 0.33 24.18 -0.49
CA LEU A 229 1.62 23.53 -0.25
C LEU A 229 1.67 22.71 1.04
N ARG A 230 0.61 22.67 1.85
CA ARG A 230 0.47 21.85 3.07
C ARG A 230 -0.43 20.65 2.82
#